data_AF-A0A924WR77-F1
#
_entry.id   AF-A0A924WR77-F1
#
_cell.length_a   1.000
_cell.length_b   1.000
_cell.length_c   1.000
_cell.angle_alpha   90.00
_cell.angle_beta   90.00
_cell.angle_gamma   90.00
#
_symmetry.space_group_name_H-M   'P 1'
#
loop_
_entity.id
_entity.type
_entity.pdbx_description
1 polymer ?
#
loop_
_entity_poly.entity_id
_entity_poly.type
_entity_poly.pdbx_seq_one_letter_code
_entity_poly.pdbx_strand_id
1 'polypeptide(L)'
;MSDDVQKPDADPYVTNRMGIFEYLLGGSVEKKLLAVRVFDEKVKRATYAKQTQAAKGKGKSNCPLCAVGHDANKARIYDLDEMDADHVSAWSKGGDSTAKNCQMLCITHNRAKGNR
;
A
#
# COMPACT_ATOMS: atom_id res chain seq x y z
N MET A 1 -11.35 13.67 -26.30
CA MET A 1 -11.09 13.85 -24.86
C MET A 1 -9.70 14.43 -24.72
N SER A 2 -9.50 15.44 -23.87
CA SER A 2 -8.18 16.10 -23.70
C SER A 2 -7.14 15.13 -23.14
N ASP A 3 -5.86 15.32 -23.50
CA ASP A 3 -4.71 14.50 -23.06
C ASP A 3 -4.62 14.40 -21.53
N ASP A 4 -5.07 15.43 -20.81
CA ASP A 4 -5.07 15.49 -19.35
C ASP A 4 -6.08 14.53 -18.70
N VAL A 5 -7.13 14.12 -19.43
CA VAL A 5 -8.08 13.10 -18.99
C VAL A 5 -7.58 11.71 -19.35
N GLN A 6 -6.98 11.54 -20.53
CA GLN A 6 -6.52 10.24 -21.02
C GLN A 6 -5.40 9.63 -20.17
N LYS A 7 -4.49 10.46 -19.65
CA LYS A 7 -3.37 9.99 -18.82
C LYS A 7 -3.84 9.31 -17.51
N PRO A 8 -4.65 9.95 -16.65
CA PRO A 8 -5.16 9.32 -15.43
C PRO A 8 -6.22 8.24 -15.73
N ASP A 9 -6.98 8.33 -16.82
CA ASP A 9 -7.95 7.27 -17.19
C ASP A 9 -7.27 5.98 -17.67
N ALA A 10 -6.11 6.10 -18.31
CA ALA A 10 -5.29 4.96 -18.72
C ALA A 10 -4.41 4.41 -17.59
N ASP A 11 -4.37 5.08 -16.43
CA ASP A 11 -3.60 4.62 -15.28
C ASP A 11 -4.36 3.46 -14.60
N PRO A 12 -3.83 2.23 -14.63
CA PRO A 12 -4.51 1.05 -14.09
C PRO A 12 -4.71 1.11 -12.57
N TYR A 13 -4.06 2.06 -11.89
CA TYR A 13 -4.20 2.27 -10.47
C TYR A 13 -5.35 3.24 -10.13
N VAL A 14 -5.91 3.98 -11.10
CA VAL A 14 -7.07 4.85 -10.89
C VAL A 14 -8.34 4.01 -10.88
N THR A 15 -8.95 3.88 -9.71
CA THR A 15 -10.19 3.09 -9.53
C THR A 15 -11.44 3.95 -9.55
N ASN A 16 -11.32 5.27 -9.33
CA ASN A 16 -12.43 6.21 -9.42
C ASN A 16 -12.31 7.13 -10.64
N ARG A 17 -12.92 6.71 -11.75
CA ARG A 17 -12.95 7.49 -13.00
C ARG A 17 -13.74 8.80 -12.88
N MET A 18 -14.74 8.87 -11.99
CA MET A 18 -15.48 10.12 -11.76
C MET A 18 -14.61 11.19 -11.10
N GLY A 19 -13.71 10.77 -10.21
CA GLY A 19 -12.77 11.67 -9.54
C GLY A 19 -11.66 12.22 -10.44
N ILE A 20 -11.51 11.72 -11.67
CA ILE A 20 -10.57 12.28 -12.66
C ILE A 20 -10.97 13.72 -13.01
N PHE A 21 -12.26 13.96 -13.25
CA PHE A 21 -12.72 15.30 -13.61
C PHE A 21 -12.55 16.29 -12.46
N GLU A 22 -12.91 15.89 -11.24
CA GLU A 22 -12.71 16.71 -10.04
C GLU A 22 -11.22 16.94 -9.74
N TYR A 23 -10.37 15.93 -9.95
CA TYR A 23 -8.91 16.07 -9.84
C TYR A 23 -8.36 17.12 -10.80
N LEU A 24 -8.78 17.08 -12.07
CA LEU A 24 -8.33 18.01 -13.09
C LEU A 24 -8.85 19.44 -12.85
N LEU A 25 -10.13 19.58 -12.50
CA LEU A 25 -10.73 20.87 -12.16
C LEU A 25 -10.10 21.49 -10.90
N GLY A 26 -9.65 20.66 -9.96
CA GLY A 26 -8.89 21.05 -8.78
C GLY A 26 -7.40 21.30 -9.02
N GLY A 27 -6.97 21.44 -10.28
CA GLY A 27 -5.57 21.73 -10.64
C GLY A 27 -4.62 20.54 -10.47
N SER A 28 -5.12 19.31 -10.52
CA SER A 28 -4.32 18.08 -10.44
C SER A 28 -3.58 17.89 -9.11
N VAL A 29 -4.11 18.44 -8.01
CA VAL A 29 -3.50 18.38 -6.68
C VAL A 29 -4.05 17.22 -5.85
N GLU A 30 -5.37 17.04 -5.82
CA GLU A 30 -6.04 16.12 -4.90
C GLU A 30 -6.12 14.67 -5.43
N LYS A 31 -4.99 13.95 -5.44
CA LYS A 31 -4.92 12.55 -5.91
C LYS A 31 -5.88 11.57 -5.20
N LYS A 32 -6.51 11.95 -4.07
CA LYS A 32 -7.51 11.11 -3.33
C LYS A 32 -8.70 10.79 -4.19
N LEU A 33 -9.08 11.74 -5.04
CA LEU A 33 -10.23 11.66 -5.89
C LEU A 33 -10.12 10.47 -6.85
N LEU A 34 -8.90 10.04 -7.18
CA LEU A 34 -8.60 8.95 -8.09
C LEU A 34 -8.66 7.54 -7.46
N ALA A 35 -8.79 7.44 -6.13
CA ALA A 35 -8.88 6.18 -5.37
C ALA A 35 -7.73 5.16 -5.66
N VAL A 36 -6.50 5.67 -5.79
CA VAL A 36 -5.29 4.92 -6.18
C VAL A 36 -4.66 4.07 -5.06
N ARG A 37 -5.44 3.68 -4.04
CA ARG A 37 -4.92 3.15 -2.77
C ARG A 37 -4.50 1.66 -2.80
N VAL A 38 -4.48 1.02 -3.95
CA VAL A 38 -4.27 -0.44 -4.04
C VAL A 38 -2.96 -0.75 -4.78
N PHE A 39 -2.08 -1.53 -4.16
CA PHE A 39 -0.92 -2.11 -4.83
C PHE A 39 -1.35 -3.29 -5.71
N ASP A 40 -0.72 -3.46 -6.85
CA ASP A 40 -0.94 -4.62 -7.72
C ASP A 40 -0.44 -5.92 -7.06
N GLU A 41 -1.08 -7.03 -7.41
CA GLU A 41 -0.78 -8.35 -6.83
C GLU A 41 0.68 -8.78 -7.02
N LYS A 42 1.33 -8.36 -8.12
CA LYS A 42 2.74 -8.67 -8.37
C LYS A 42 3.64 -7.95 -7.36
N VAL A 43 3.42 -6.66 -7.13
CA VAL A 43 4.12 -5.91 -6.08
C VAL A 43 3.84 -6.48 -4.70
N LYS A 44 2.59 -6.83 -4.36
CA LYS A 44 2.27 -7.45 -3.07
C LYS A 44 3.09 -8.73 -2.85
N ARG A 45 3.05 -9.66 -3.81
CA ARG A 45 3.77 -10.95 -3.73
C ARG A 45 5.29 -10.77 -3.63
N ALA A 46 5.85 -9.87 -4.44
CA ALA A 46 7.28 -9.57 -4.40
C ALA A 46 7.70 -8.97 -3.04
N THR A 47 6.89 -8.04 -2.51
CA THR A 47 7.13 -7.39 -1.23
C THR A 47 7.04 -8.40 -0.08
N TYR A 48 6.01 -9.24 -0.08
CA TYR A 48 5.86 -10.34 0.88
C TYR A 48 7.06 -11.28 0.87
N ALA A 49 7.48 -11.76 -0.30
CA ALA A 49 8.61 -12.67 -0.41
C ALA A 49 9.90 -12.05 0.16
N LYS A 50 10.17 -10.79 -0.21
CA LYS A 50 11.33 -10.04 0.28
C LYS A 50 11.29 -9.83 1.80
N GLN A 51 10.17 -9.37 2.35
CA GLN A 51 10.02 -9.17 3.80
C GLN A 51 10.15 -10.48 4.56
N THR A 52 9.51 -11.54 4.08
CA THR A 52 9.51 -12.85 4.73
C THR A 52 10.90 -13.48 4.72
N GLN A 53 11.64 -13.41 3.62
CA GLN A 53 13.02 -13.90 3.55
C GLN A 53 13.93 -13.14 4.53
N ALA A 54 13.84 -11.82 4.56
CA ALA A 54 14.63 -10.99 5.47
C ALA A 54 14.27 -11.24 6.96
N ALA A 55 12.99 -11.47 7.24
CA ALA A 55 12.47 -11.76 8.57
C ALA A 55 12.95 -13.13 9.08
N LYS A 56 12.87 -14.16 8.25
CA LYS A 56 13.39 -15.51 8.54
C LYS A 56 14.89 -15.49 8.85
N GLY A 57 15.68 -14.78 8.04
CA GLY A 57 17.13 -14.65 8.27
C GLY A 57 17.51 -13.93 9.57
N LYS A 58 16.58 -13.17 10.17
CA LYS A 58 16.78 -12.41 11.41
C LYS A 58 16.02 -12.98 12.61
N GLY A 59 15.23 -14.04 12.44
CA GLY A 59 14.35 -14.58 13.49
C GLY A 59 13.30 -13.58 13.98
N LYS A 60 12.80 -12.70 13.11
CA LYS A 60 11.80 -11.67 13.42
C LYS A 60 10.52 -11.89 12.62
N SER A 61 9.45 -11.17 12.98
CA SER A 61 8.21 -11.16 12.21
C SER A 61 8.39 -10.53 10.82
N ASN A 62 7.66 -11.04 9.84
CA ASN A 62 7.55 -10.42 8.52
C ASN A 62 6.60 -9.20 8.49
N CYS A 63 5.87 -8.95 9.58
CA CYS A 63 5.21 -7.68 9.84
C CYS A 63 6.17 -6.73 10.62
N PRO A 64 6.58 -5.58 10.04
CA PRO A 64 7.48 -4.62 10.69
C PRO A 64 6.99 -4.13 12.05
N LEU A 65 5.68 -3.95 12.22
CA LEU A 65 5.10 -3.49 13.47
C LEU A 65 5.15 -4.57 14.57
N CYS A 66 4.87 -5.83 14.24
CA CYS A 66 5.09 -6.95 15.17
C CYS A 66 6.57 -7.09 15.52
N ALA A 67 7.48 -6.90 14.55
CA ALA A 67 8.92 -7.08 14.77
C ALA A 67 9.53 -6.02 15.71
N VAL A 68 8.90 -4.86 15.85
CA VAL A 68 9.32 -3.77 16.76
C VAL A 68 8.61 -3.84 18.11
N GLY A 69 7.41 -4.44 18.16
CA GLY A 69 6.61 -4.57 19.38
C GLY A 69 7.19 -5.52 20.43
N HIS A 70 6.57 -5.50 21.61
CA HIS A 70 6.89 -6.37 22.75
C HIS A 70 5.94 -7.57 22.90
N ASP A 71 5.13 -7.81 21.88
CA ASP A 71 4.07 -8.80 21.83
C ASP A 71 4.58 -10.20 21.44
N ALA A 72 3.76 -11.22 21.74
CA ALA A 72 4.05 -12.63 21.44
C ALA A 72 4.33 -12.89 19.95
N ASN A 73 3.92 -11.97 19.07
CA ASN A 73 4.08 -12.07 17.63
C ASN A 73 5.42 -11.56 17.09
N LYS A 74 6.37 -11.12 17.94
CA LYS A 74 7.64 -10.50 17.48
C LYS A 74 8.47 -11.32 16.51
N ALA A 75 8.31 -12.65 16.55
CA ALA A 75 8.99 -13.62 15.69
C ALA A 75 8.02 -14.38 14.77
N ARG A 76 6.72 -14.07 14.81
CA ARG A 76 5.70 -14.76 14.00
C ARG A 76 5.87 -14.41 12.53
N ILE A 77 5.97 -15.43 11.69
CA ILE A 77 5.86 -15.30 10.25
C ILE A 77 4.39 -15.53 9.88
N TYR A 78 3.76 -14.52 9.31
CA TYR A 78 2.40 -14.59 8.80
C TYR A 78 2.40 -15.12 7.36
N ASP A 79 1.37 -15.87 7.00
CA ASP A 79 1.15 -16.26 5.62
C ASP A 79 0.62 -15.08 4.79
N LEU A 80 0.67 -15.20 3.45
CA LEU A 80 0.32 -14.09 2.56
C LEU A 80 -1.14 -13.62 2.73
N ASP A 81 -2.05 -14.54 3.01
CA ASP A 81 -3.48 -14.30 3.24
C ASP A 81 -3.79 -13.75 4.64
N GLU A 82 -2.82 -13.79 5.56
CA GLU A 82 -2.88 -13.14 6.87
C GLU A 82 -2.31 -11.71 6.84
N MET A 83 -1.89 -11.23 5.67
CA MET A 83 -1.23 -9.95 5.48
C MET A 83 -1.88 -9.10 4.39
N ASP A 84 -1.80 -7.79 4.57
CA ASP A 84 -2.23 -6.80 3.59
C ASP A 84 -1.04 -5.93 3.18
N ALA A 85 -1.07 -5.47 1.92
CA ALA A 85 -0.15 -4.45 1.46
C ALA A 85 -0.64 -3.07 1.88
N ASP A 86 0.30 -2.27 2.36
CA ASP A 86 0.07 -0.95 2.91
C ASP A 86 1.22 -0.01 2.54
N HIS A 87 0.97 1.29 2.61
CA HIS A 87 1.97 2.29 2.30
C HIS A 87 2.93 2.49 3.47
N VAL A 88 4.24 2.58 3.22
CA VAL A 88 5.22 2.95 4.25
C VAL A 88 4.94 4.38 4.72
N SER A 89 4.94 5.31 3.77
CA SER A 89 4.48 6.69 3.96
C SER A 89 2.99 6.78 3.68
N ALA A 90 2.23 7.31 4.63
CA ALA A 90 0.78 7.46 4.49
C ALA A 90 0.41 8.17 3.19
N TRP A 91 -0.55 7.60 2.47
CA TRP A 91 -1.06 8.16 1.22
C TRP A 91 -1.58 9.59 1.40
N SER A 92 -2.23 9.90 2.54
CA SER A 92 -2.69 11.25 2.91
C SER A 92 -1.58 12.29 3.07
N LYS A 93 -0.32 11.85 3.22
CA LYS A 93 0.88 12.69 3.29
C LYS A 93 1.67 12.70 1.97
N GLY A 94 1.05 12.27 0.86
CA GLY A 94 1.68 12.21 -0.46
C GLY A 94 2.43 10.91 -0.74
N GLY A 95 2.15 9.83 0.00
CA GLY A 95 2.73 8.52 -0.29
C GLY A 95 2.20 7.92 -1.60
N ASP A 96 3.04 7.81 -2.62
CA ASP A 96 2.66 7.21 -3.90
C ASP A 96 2.52 5.68 -3.80
N SER A 97 1.65 5.08 -4.62
CA SER A 97 1.45 3.63 -4.74
C SER A 97 2.54 2.96 -5.60
N THR A 98 3.79 3.11 -5.18
CA THR A 98 4.95 2.52 -5.86
C THR A 98 5.48 1.32 -5.07
N ALA A 99 6.16 0.38 -5.75
CA ALA A 99 6.77 -0.78 -5.09
C ALA A 99 7.74 -0.40 -3.95
N LYS A 100 8.36 0.80 -4.01
CA LYS A 100 9.25 1.32 -2.96
C LYS A 100 8.49 1.74 -1.69
N ASN A 101 7.22 2.12 -1.83
CA ASN A 101 6.35 2.52 -0.74
C ASN A 101 5.44 1.37 -0.28
N CYS A 102 5.55 0.18 -0.85
CA CYS A 102 4.77 -0.99 -0.43
C CYS A 102 5.45 -1.68 0.75
N GLN A 103 4.66 -2.00 1.78
CA GLN A 103 5.02 -2.93 2.85
C GLN A 103 3.86 -3.88 3.13
N MET A 104 4.17 -5.09 3.57
CA MET A 104 3.20 -6.05 4.07
C MET A 104 3.08 -5.91 5.58
N LEU A 105 1.85 -5.73 6.06
CA LEU A 105 1.50 -5.74 7.48
C LEU A 105 0.55 -6.91 7.76
N CYS A 106 0.58 -7.48 8.96
CA CYS A 106 -0.48 -8.42 9.33
C CYS A 106 -1.83 -7.67 9.34
N ILE A 107 -2.91 -8.39 9.04
CA ILE A 107 -4.26 -7.81 8.93
C ILE A 107 -4.61 -6.94 10.16
N THR A 108 -4.26 -7.39 11.37
CA THR A 108 -4.51 -6.63 12.60
C THR A 108 -3.82 -5.28 12.60
N HIS A 109 -2.53 -5.24 12.26
CA HIS A 109 -1.78 -4.00 12.20
C HIS A 109 -2.21 -3.10 11.04
N ASN A 110 -2.53 -3.68 9.89
CA ASN A 110 -3.05 -2.92 8.76
C ASN A 110 -4.37 -2.22 9.10
N ARG A 111 -5.31 -2.95 9.72
CA ARG A 111 -6.59 -2.41 10.19
C ARG A 111 -6.41 -1.34 11.27
N ALA A 112 -5.51 -1.57 12.23
CA ALA A 112 -5.24 -0.62 13.31
C ALA A 112 -4.58 0.67 12.81
N LYS A 113 -3.79 0.61 11.73
CA LYS A 113 -3.16 1.79 11.13
C LYS A 113 -4.16 2.75 10.49
N GLY A 114 -5.38 2.27 10.21
CA GLY A 114 -6.59 3.09 10.07
C GLY A 114 -6.42 4.33 9.20
N ASN A 115 -6.51 4.18 7.88
CA ASN A 115 -6.80 5.29 6.97
C ASN A 115 -7.85 4.84 5.94
N ARG A 116 -9.09 4.65 6.41
CA ARG A 116 -10.24 4.69 5.51
C ARG A 116 -10.43 6.13 5.06
#